data_AF-A0A0L0DNN6-F1
#
_entry.id   AF-A0A0L0DNN6-F1
#
_cell.length_a   1.000
_cell.length_b   1.000
_cell.length_c   1.000
_cell.angle_alpha   90.00
_cell.angle_beta   90.00
_cell.angle_gamma   90.00
#
_symmetry.space_group_name_H-M   'P 1'
#
loop_
_entity.id
_entity.type
_entity.pdbx_description
1 polymer ?
#
loop_
_entity_poly.entity_id
_entity_poly.type
_entity_poly.pdbx_seq_one_letter_code
_entity_poly.pdbx_strand_id
1 'polypeptide(L)'
;MGDHTEAIQITFDPNVVSYDTLVDIFFDSHACSRPVGKKRQYISAIWYASEEQKAVAEAKKAAMGPQCTTEVAPAGPWYDAEEYHQKYIQKAKSKSRGSGGACAMW
;
A
#
# COMPACT_ATOMS: atom_id res chain seq x y z
N MET A 1 11.76 12.40 -6.49
CA MET A 1 10.93 11.98 -5.35
C MET A 1 11.04 13.03 -4.25
N GLY A 2 10.19 14.05 -4.24
CA GLY A 2 10.15 15.06 -3.18
C GLY A 2 9.60 14.46 -1.89
N ASP A 3 8.33 14.72 -1.59
CA ASP A 3 7.65 14.21 -0.40
C ASP A 3 6.95 12.85 -0.60
N HIS A 4 7.30 12.16 -1.71
CA HIS A 4 6.64 10.95 -2.19
C HIS A 4 7.27 9.61 -1.73
N THR A 5 6.45 8.56 -1.64
CA THR A 5 6.63 7.21 -1.06
C THR A 5 6.09 6.14 -2.00
N GLU A 6 6.81 5.04 -2.21
CA GLU A 6 6.29 3.94 -3.03
C GLU A 6 4.98 3.36 -2.45
N ALA A 7 3.94 3.29 -3.28
CA ALA A 7 2.59 2.86 -2.95
C ALA A 7 1.99 1.97 -4.05
N ILE A 8 1.00 1.15 -3.69
CA ILE A 8 0.28 0.29 -4.63
C ILE A 8 -1.20 0.66 -4.57
N GLN A 9 -1.83 0.91 -5.72
CA GLN A 9 -3.28 1.07 -5.81
C GLN A 9 -3.91 -0.28 -6.11
N ILE A 10 -4.84 -0.71 -5.26
CA ILE A 10 -5.52 -2.00 -5.37
C ILE A 10 -6.99 -1.74 -5.69
N THR A 11 -7.41 -2.11 -6.90
CA THR A 11 -8.82 -2.25 -7.25
C THR A 11 -9.26 -3.68 -6.93
N PHE A 12 -10.31 -3.84 -6.14
CA PHE A 12 -10.80 -5.16 -5.71
C PHE A 12 -12.33 -5.22 -5.73
N ASP A 13 -12.90 -6.43 -5.82
CA ASP A 13 -14.33 -6.67 -5.70
C ASP A 13 -14.68 -6.97 -4.23
N PRO A 14 -15.47 -6.10 -3.54
CA PRO A 14 -15.81 -6.29 -2.14
C PRO A 14 -16.66 -7.55 -1.88
N ASN A 15 -17.28 -8.14 -2.90
CA ASN A 15 -18.00 -9.42 -2.76
C ASN A 15 -17.08 -10.63 -2.74
N VAL A 16 -15.81 -10.47 -3.15
CA VAL A 16 -14.81 -11.54 -3.20
C VAL A 16 -13.79 -11.39 -2.07
N VAL A 17 -13.34 -10.17 -1.79
CA VAL A 17 -12.38 -9.86 -0.73
C VAL A 17 -12.76 -8.54 -0.05
N SER A 18 -12.76 -8.53 1.28
CA SER A 18 -13.09 -7.32 2.03
C SER A 18 -11.87 -6.41 2.17
N TYR A 19 -12.12 -5.12 2.40
CA TYR A 19 -11.05 -4.18 2.74
C TYR A 19 -10.32 -4.59 4.03
N ASP A 20 -11.06 -5.13 5.00
CA ASP A 20 -10.50 -5.65 6.26
C ASP A 20 -9.42 -6.71 6.00
N THR A 21 -9.70 -7.67 5.11
CA THR A 21 -8.73 -8.69 4.69
C THR A 21 -7.52 -8.07 3.99
N LEU A 22 -7.71 -7.02 3.17
CA LEU A 22 -6.57 -6.34 2.54
C LEU A 22 -5.69 -5.63 3.56
N VAL A 23 -6.27 -5.06 4.61
CA VAL A 23 -5.51 -4.42 5.71
C VAL A 23 -4.77 -5.47 6.55
N ASP A 24 -5.37 -6.65 6.78
CA ASP A 24 -4.66 -7.77 7.42
C ASP A 24 -3.43 -8.20 6.61
N ILE A 25 -3.62 -8.44 5.31
CA ILE A 25 -2.51 -8.78 4.40
C ILE A 25 -1.43 -7.69 4.41
N PHE A 26 -1.82 -6.42 4.45
CA PHE A 26 -0.89 -5.31 4.56
C PHE A 26 -0.01 -5.43 5.82
N PHE A 27 -0.61 -5.62 7.00
CA PHE A 27 0.16 -5.72 8.25
C PHE A 27 0.96 -7.02 8.37
N ASP A 28 0.53 -8.11 7.74
CA ASP A 28 1.27 -9.38 7.68
C ASP A 28 2.47 -9.31 6.71
N SER A 29 2.41 -8.44 5.70
CA SER A 29 3.43 -8.37 4.65
C SER A 29 4.71 -7.64 5.04
N HIS A 30 4.69 -6.80 6.08
CA HIS A 30 5.85 -6.01 6.50
C HIS A 30 5.73 -5.51 7.95
N ALA A 31 6.86 -5.07 8.52
CA ALA A 31 6.84 -4.43 9.83
C ALA A 31 6.20 -3.03 9.76
N CYS A 32 5.17 -2.81 10.58
CA CYS A 32 4.47 -1.52 10.69
C CYS A 32 5.26 -0.42 11.45
N SER A 33 6.39 -0.79 12.06
CA SER A 33 7.33 0.14 12.68
C SER A 33 8.37 0.63 11.66
N ARG A 34 8.59 1.94 11.60
CA ARG A 34 9.58 2.54 10.71
C ARG A 34 11.00 2.28 11.23
N PRO A 35 11.89 1.64 10.44
CA PRO A 35 13.27 1.45 10.86
C PRO A 35 14.03 2.77 10.90
N VAL A 36 14.84 2.96 11.94
CA VAL A 36 15.70 4.14 12.13
C VAL A 36 16.63 4.29 10.92
N GLY A 37 16.70 5.50 10.35
CA GLY A 37 17.64 5.83 9.26
C GLY A 37 17.16 5.55 7.83
N LYS A 38 15.91 5.08 7.61
CA LYS A 38 15.37 4.93 6.26
C LYS A 38 14.73 6.21 5.70
N LYS A 39 14.99 6.47 4.41
CA LYS A 39 14.44 7.57 3.60
C LYS A 39 12.90 7.52 3.59
N ARG A 40 12.26 8.70 3.43
CA ARG A 40 10.79 8.88 3.38
C ARG A 40 10.09 7.95 2.38
N GLN A 41 10.80 7.56 1.32
CA GLN A 41 10.29 6.67 0.29
C GLN A 41 9.84 5.26 0.77
N TYR A 42 10.18 4.84 2.00
CA TYR A 42 9.86 3.51 2.56
C TYR A 42 9.11 3.60 3.91
N ILE A 43 8.06 4.42 3.97
CA ILE A 43 7.16 4.42 5.14
C ILE A 43 6.07 3.36 4.98
N SER A 44 5.56 2.87 6.11
CA SER A 44 4.32 2.08 6.17
C SER A 44 3.14 3.06 6.16
N ALA A 45 2.19 2.83 5.25
CA ALA A 45 1.26 3.83 4.77
C ALA A 45 -0.05 3.18 4.27
N ILE A 46 -1.21 3.67 4.71
CA ILE A 46 -2.54 3.27 4.21
C ILE A 46 -3.35 4.50 3.82
N TRP A 47 -3.53 4.71 2.52
CA TRP A 47 -4.29 5.85 1.98
C TRP A 47 -5.74 5.42 1.74
N TYR A 48 -6.68 5.98 2.49
CA TYR A 48 -8.09 5.57 2.46
C TYR A 48 -8.91 6.41 1.47
N ALA A 49 -9.89 5.77 0.82
CA ALA A 49 -10.81 6.43 -0.11
C ALA A 49 -12.19 6.75 0.51
N SER A 50 -12.49 6.23 1.70
CA SER A 50 -13.73 6.50 2.44
C SER A 50 -13.54 6.45 3.96
N GLU A 51 -14.48 7.00 4.71
CA GLU A 51 -14.43 6.99 6.19
C GLU A 51 -14.58 5.57 6.77
N GLU A 52 -15.29 4.67 6.08
CA GLU A 52 -15.37 3.26 6.48
C GLU A 52 -14.00 2.58 6.38
N GLN A 53 -13.25 2.86 5.30
CA GLN A 53 -11.88 2.35 5.16
C GLN A 53 -10.96 2.90 6.25
N LYS A 54 -11.07 4.21 6.55
CA LYS A 54 -10.33 4.83 7.65
C LYS A 54 -10.58 4.12 8.98
N ALA A 55 -11.85 3.89 9.33
CA ALA A 55 -12.20 3.24 10.58
C ALA A 55 -11.60 1.83 10.71
N VAL A 56 -11.63 1.04 9.63
CA VAL A 56 -11.02 -0.29 9.59
C VAL A 56 -9.49 -0.20 9.74
N ALA A 57 -8.84 0.69 8.98
CA ALA A 57 -7.38 0.86 9.02
C ALA A 57 -6.89 1.32 10.40
N GLU A 58 -7.58 2.29 11.03
CA GLU A 58 -7.24 2.79 12.37
C GLU A 58 -7.44 1.71 13.44
N ALA A 59 -8.53 0.93 13.36
CA ALA A 59 -8.79 -0.17 14.30
C ALA A 59 -7.71 -1.25 14.21
N LYS A 60 -7.33 -1.66 12.99
CA LYS A 60 -6.26 -2.67 12.77
C LYS A 60 -4.90 -2.12 13.21
N LYS A 61 -4.58 -0.86 12.89
CA LYS A 61 -3.38 -0.18 13.38
C LYS A 61 -3.30 -0.19 14.90
N ALA A 62 -4.40 0.11 15.59
CA ALA A 62 -4.45 0.12 17.05
C ALA A 62 -4.18 -1.28 17.63
N ALA A 63 -4.67 -2.33 16.97
CA ALA A 63 -4.42 -3.73 17.37
C ALA A 63 -2.94 -4.15 17.24
N MET A 64 -2.17 -3.50 16.36
CA MET A 64 -0.72 -3.75 16.22
C MET A 64 0.10 -3.26 17.43
N GLY A 65 -0.46 -2.36 18.25
CA GLY A 65 0.20 -1.80 19.43
C GLY A 65 0.99 -0.51 19.18
N PRO A 66 1.54 0.10 20.25
CA PRO A 66 2.06 1.47 20.24
C PRO A 66 3.33 1.68 19.38
N GLN A 67 4.04 0.62 19.04
CA GLN A 67 5.20 0.65 18.15
C GLN A 67 4.83 0.78 16.66
N CYS A 68 3.55 0.64 16.33
CA CYS A 68 3.05 0.79 14.97
C CYS A 68 3.06 2.26 14.54
N THR A 69 3.90 2.56 13.56
CA THR A 69 4.08 3.91 13.01
C THR A 69 3.40 4.10 11.65
N THR A 70 2.57 3.14 11.22
CA THR A 70 1.84 3.22 9.94
C THR A 70 1.02 4.50 9.88
N GLU A 71 1.20 5.27 8.82
CA GLU A 71 0.39 6.45 8.55
C GLU A 71 -0.97 6.04 7.96
N VAL A 72 -2.05 6.67 8.41
CA VAL A 72 -3.40 6.48 7.87
C VAL A 72 -3.91 7.87 7.49
N ALA A 73 -4.11 8.11 6.21
CA ALA A 73 -4.41 9.43 5.65
C ALA A 73 -5.36 9.31 4.45
N PRO A 74 -6.13 10.37 4.12
CA PRO A 74 -7.00 10.34 2.95
C PRO A 74 -6.18 10.24 1.66
N ALA A 75 -6.65 9.42 0.72
CA ALA A 75 -6.06 9.33 -0.62
C ALA A 75 -6.25 10.65 -1.39
N GLY A 76 -5.17 11.19 -1.93
CA GLY A 76 -5.22 12.36 -2.82
C GLY A 76 -5.01 11.99 -4.30
N PRO A 77 -4.47 12.89 -5.15
CA PRO A 77 -4.28 12.65 -6.58
C PRO A 77 -3.21 11.59 -6.91
N TRP A 78 -3.58 10.54 -7.64
CA TRP A 78 -2.67 9.44 -8.01
C TRP A 78 -1.75 9.81 -9.19
N TYR A 79 -0.45 9.50 -9.05
CA TYR A 79 0.56 9.67 -10.10
C TYR A 79 1.20 8.32 -10.41
N ASP A 80 1.00 7.81 -11.63
CA ASP A 80 1.61 6.54 -12.04
C ASP A 80 3.15 6.65 -12.03
N ALA A 81 3.81 5.63 -11.48
CA ALA A 81 5.25 5.49 -11.69
C ALA A 81 5.55 5.17 -13.16
N GLU A 82 6.79 5.45 -13.56
CA GLU A 82 7.29 5.16 -14.90
C GLU A 82 6.96 3.72 -15.34
N GLU A 83 6.71 3.56 -16.64
CA GLU A 83 6.18 2.32 -17.21
C GLU A 83 7.03 1.08 -16.85
N TYR A 84 8.33 1.23 -16.66
CA TYR A 84 9.22 0.13 -16.29
C TYR A 84 8.89 -0.50 -14.92
N HIS A 85 8.35 0.28 -13.98
CA HIS A 85 7.95 -0.20 -12.64
C HIS A 85 6.64 -0.98 -12.66
N GLN A 86 5.80 -0.72 -13.67
CA GLN A 86 4.49 -1.35 -13.77
C GLN A 86 4.64 -2.84 -14.04
N LYS A 87 4.07 -3.67 -13.16
CA LYS A 87 4.13 -5.14 -13.22
C LYS A 87 5.56 -5.67 -13.33
N TYR A 88 6.53 -5.04 -12.68
CA TYR A 88 7.95 -5.39 -12.80
C TYR A 88 8.22 -6.90 -12.71
N ILE A 89 7.63 -7.59 -11.71
CA ILE A 89 7.77 -9.06 -11.55
C ILE A 89 7.16 -9.81 -12.74
N GLN A 90 6.02 -9.36 -13.26
CA GLN A 90 5.42 -9.99 -14.45
C GLN A 90 6.20 -9.66 -15.71
N LYS A 91 6.78 -8.47 -15.88
CA LYS A 91 7.64 -8.12 -17.03
C LYS A 91 8.96 -8.89 -16.98
N ALA A 92 9.54 -9.05 -15.80
CA ALA A 92 10.69 -9.94 -15.58
C ALA A 92 10.34 -11.41 -15.88
N LYS A 93 9.11 -11.83 -15.53
CA LYS A 93 8.57 -13.15 -15.88
C LYS A 93 7.99 -13.23 -17.30
N SER A 94 7.75 -12.12 -18.02
CA SER A 94 7.07 -12.08 -19.33
C SER A 94 8.00 -12.29 -20.53
N LYS A 95 9.12 -12.97 -20.30
CA LYS A 95 9.44 -14.09 -21.21
C LYS A 95 8.34 -15.18 -21.22
N SER A 96 7.35 -15.11 -20.32
CA SER A 96 6.08 -15.85 -20.36
C SER A 96 4.95 -15.14 -19.57
N ARG A 97 4.08 -14.41 -20.30
CA ARG A 97 2.65 -14.05 -20.03
C ARG A 97 2.27 -13.23 -18.77
N GLY A 98 1.48 -12.17 -18.98
CA GLY A 98 1.11 -11.18 -17.95
C GLY A 98 -0.36 -11.15 -17.51
N SER A 99 -0.65 -10.30 -16.51
CA SER A 99 -1.92 -9.63 -16.16
C SER A 99 -1.78 -8.94 -14.79
N GLY A 100 -1.50 -7.62 -14.74
CA GLY A 100 -2.43 -6.69 -14.07
C GLY A 100 -2.07 -6.32 -12.62
N GLY A 101 -1.28 -5.26 -12.38
CA GLY A 101 -1.05 -4.65 -11.06
C GLY A 101 -0.09 -3.47 -11.18
N ALA A 102 -0.54 -2.27 -10.81
CA ALA A 102 0.23 -1.03 -10.94
C ALA A 102 0.96 -0.70 -9.62
N CYS A 103 2.22 -0.31 -9.71
CA CYS A 103 3.04 0.16 -8.60
C CYS A 103 3.32 1.65 -8.84
N ALA A 104 3.16 2.53 -7.86
CA ALA A 104 3.43 3.95 -8.03
C ALA A 104 4.09 4.61 -6.82
N MET A 105 4.33 5.93 -6.87
CA MET A 105 5.06 6.72 -5.87
C MET A 105 4.20 7.91 -5.41
N TRP A 106 4.24 8.22 -4.11
CA TRP A 106 3.21 8.97 -3.38
C TRP A 106 3.61 9.74 -2.13
#